data_AF-A0A9Q1AIM2-F1
#
_entry.id   AF-A0A9Q1AIM2-F1
#
_cell.length_a   1.000
_cell.length_b   1.000
_cell.length_c   1.000
_cell.angle_alpha   90.00
_cell.angle_beta   90.00
_cell.angle_gamma   90.00
#
_symmetry.space_group_name_H-M   'P 1'
#
loop_
_entity.id
_entity.type
_entity.pdbx_description
1 polymer ?
#
loop_
_entity_poly.entity_id
_entity_poly.type
_entity_poly.pdbx_seq_one_letter_code
_entity_poly.pdbx_strand_id
1 'polypeptide(L)'
;MEVINSIFANRHCSFFLVVLLLLASTMSLAIAEIHHHDFVVQATKVKRLCKTHNSITVNGMFPGPTLEVKNGDTLVVKVVNKARYNVTIHWHGIRQMRTGWADGPEFVTQCPIRPGGSYTYRFTIEGQEGTLWWHAHSSWLRATVYGALIIHPREGSSYPFAKPKRETPILLGNYPPLISEFMIILTCQLELGAAPNISDAYTINGQPGDLYNCSSEDTAIVPIDFGESNLLRVINAALNQPLFFTVANHKFTVVGADASYLKPFTTSVIMLGPGQTTDVLISGDQLPGRYYMAARAYQSAQNAPFDNTTTTAILEYKSALCPAKCTTKPSMPQLPAYNDTATVTAFSGSLRSPRKVEVPTDIDENLFFTFGLGLNNCPKNFRARRCQGPNGTRFTASMNNVSFVFPSDVALLQAYHHKVPGIFTTDFPASPTSKIRLHWAQALSHQKTIQSIFMDTTSTSLQKVAVPANGWAVIRFVADNPGVWLMHCHLDVHITWGLAMAFLVENGIGELQSVEPPPADLPIC
;
A
#
# COMPACT_ATOMS: atom_id res chain seq x y z
N MET A 1 46.80 -66.03 -2.79
CA MET A 1 46.84 -64.56 -2.87
C MET A 1 45.55 -64.06 -3.51
N GLU A 2 44.39 -64.35 -2.90
CA GLU A 2 43.08 -64.13 -3.56
C GLU A 2 41.90 -63.97 -2.59
N VAL A 3 42.13 -63.68 -1.31
CA VAL A 3 41.04 -63.50 -0.31
C VAL A 3 41.07 -62.13 0.39
N ILE A 4 42.05 -61.27 0.08
CA ILE A 4 42.18 -59.94 0.71
C ILE A 4 41.55 -58.82 -0.14
N ASN A 5 41.21 -59.07 -1.41
CA ASN A 5 40.68 -58.04 -2.30
C ASN A 5 39.14 -57.87 -2.28
N SER A 6 38.37 -58.76 -1.63
CA SER A 6 36.90 -58.62 -1.59
C SER A 6 36.36 -57.86 -0.36
N ILE A 7 37.19 -57.59 0.64
CA ILE A 7 36.77 -56.90 1.88
C ILE A 7 36.93 -55.37 1.76
N PHE A 8 37.82 -54.89 0.89
CA PHE A 8 38.01 -53.46 0.66
C PHE A 8 37.03 -52.84 -0.34
N ALA A 9 36.41 -53.62 -1.23
CA ALA A 9 35.38 -53.12 -2.15
C ALA A 9 34.06 -52.76 -1.43
N ASN A 10 33.74 -53.42 -0.32
CA ASN A 10 32.45 -53.27 0.36
C ASN A 10 32.44 -52.15 1.42
N ARG A 11 33.60 -51.77 1.97
CA ARG A 11 33.70 -50.66 2.94
C ARG A 11 33.59 -49.29 2.28
N HIS A 12 34.12 -49.11 1.07
CA HIS A 12 33.99 -47.87 0.34
C HIS A 12 32.56 -47.61 -0.12
N CYS A 13 31.83 -48.65 -0.53
CA CYS A 13 30.43 -48.53 -0.94
C CYS A 13 29.51 -48.17 0.24
N SER A 14 29.74 -48.76 1.42
CA SER A 14 28.96 -48.44 2.63
C SER A 14 29.28 -47.04 3.19
N PHE A 15 30.53 -46.57 3.10
CA PHE A 15 30.89 -45.21 3.50
C PHE A 15 30.33 -44.16 2.54
N PHE A 16 30.34 -44.45 1.23
CA PHE A 16 29.71 -43.58 0.22
C PHE A 16 28.20 -43.48 0.43
N LEU A 17 27.51 -44.59 0.75
CA LEU A 17 26.07 -44.59 1.02
C LEU A 17 25.72 -43.78 2.27
N VAL A 18 26.52 -43.91 3.33
CA VAL A 18 26.33 -43.16 4.58
C VAL A 18 26.60 -41.67 4.37
N VAL A 19 27.61 -41.30 3.59
CA VAL A 19 27.87 -39.91 3.20
C VAL A 19 26.75 -39.37 2.29
N LEU A 20 26.20 -40.18 1.38
CA LEU A 20 25.04 -39.79 0.55
C LEU A 20 23.77 -39.59 1.38
N LEU A 21 23.53 -40.46 2.37
CA LEU A 21 22.40 -40.35 3.31
C LEU A 21 22.57 -39.19 4.28
N LEU A 22 23.80 -38.89 4.73
CA LEU A 22 24.12 -37.71 5.52
C LEU A 22 23.97 -36.42 4.69
N LEU A 23 24.44 -36.41 3.44
CA LEU A 23 24.25 -35.29 2.50
C LEU A 23 22.77 -35.09 2.14
N ALA A 24 22.00 -36.17 1.96
CA ALA A 24 20.56 -36.11 1.75
C ALA A 24 19.80 -35.63 3.00
N SER A 25 20.28 -35.96 4.21
CA SER A 25 19.70 -35.47 5.47
C SER A 25 19.99 -33.99 5.77
N THR A 26 20.96 -33.39 5.07
CA THR A 26 21.30 -31.95 5.20
C THR A 26 20.66 -31.05 4.13
N MET A 27 19.95 -31.62 3.15
CA MET A 27 19.18 -30.86 2.18
C MET A 27 17.74 -30.74 2.65
N SER A 28 17.50 -29.85 3.62
CA SER A 28 16.16 -29.29 3.79
C SER A 28 15.86 -28.46 2.56
N LEU A 29 15.25 -29.07 1.54
CA LEU A 29 14.65 -28.33 0.44
C LEU A 29 13.65 -27.37 1.08
N ALA A 30 13.96 -26.08 1.11
CA ALA A 30 12.98 -25.05 1.43
C ALA A 30 11.92 -25.10 0.34
N ILE A 31 10.85 -25.86 0.57
CA ILE A 31 9.72 -25.96 -0.36
C ILE A 31 8.94 -24.66 -0.22
N ALA A 32 8.95 -23.85 -1.29
CA ALA A 32 8.02 -22.74 -1.45
C ALA A 32 6.58 -23.26 -1.40
N GLU A 33 5.76 -22.70 -0.53
CA GLU A 33 4.37 -23.11 -0.37
C GLU A 33 3.47 -22.34 -1.35
N ILE A 34 2.40 -22.99 -1.82
CA ILE A 34 1.37 -22.35 -2.65
C ILE A 34 0.15 -22.11 -1.78
N HIS A 35 -0.17 -20.84 -1.56
CA HIS A 35 -1.29 -20.40 -0.72
C HIS A 35 -2.50 -20.09 -1.58
N HIS A 36 -3.60 -20.79 -1.33
CA HIS A 36 -4.86 -20.64 -2.05
C HIS A 36 -5.88 -19.87 -1.23
N HIS A 37 -6.46 -18.82 -1.82
CA HIS A 37 -7.51 -18.03 -1.19
C HIS A 37 -8.67 -17.75 -2.14
N ASP A 38 -9.88 -17.71 -1.58
CA ASP A 38 -11.08 -17.25 -2.29
C ASP A 38 -11.52 -15.90 -1.73
N PHE A 39 -11.59 -14.90 -2.61
CA PHE A 39 -12.05 -13.56 -2.30
C PHE A 39 -13.41 -13.33 -2.94
N VAL A 40 -14.47 -13.35 -2.14
CA VAL A 40 -15.82 -13.02 -2.59
C VAL A 40 -16.08 -11.53 -2.32
N VAL A 41 -16.03 -10.73 -3.38
CA VAL A 41 -16.36 -9.30 -3.33
C VAL A 41 -17.88 -9.17 -3.31
N GLN A 42 -18.44 -8.66 -2.23
CA GLN A 42 -19.89 -8.62 -2.04
C GLN A 42 -20.34 -7.41 -1.21
N ALA A 43 -21.63 -7.09 -1.32
CA ALA A 43 -22.26 -6.12 -0.43
C ALA A 43 -22.52 -6.73 0.95
N THR A 44 -22.11 -6.04 2.01
CA THR A 44 -22.22 -6.46 3.40
C THR A 44 -22.70 -5.30 4.26
N LYS A 45 -23.59 -5.57 5.21
CA LYS A 45 -24.05 -4.56 6.17
C LYS A 45 -22.92 -4.24 7.16
N VAL A 46 -22.44 -3.01 7.14
CA VAL A 46 -21.45 -2.48 8.08
C VAL A 46 -22.10 -1.38 8.89
N LYS A 47 -22.02 -1.48 10.23
CA LYS A 47 -22.55 -0.48 11.16
C LYS A 47 -21.41 0.33 11.76
N ARG A 48 -21.41 1.65 11.59
CA ARG A 48 -20.50 2.61 12.24
C ARG A 48 -21.23 3.92 12.50
N LEU A 49 -20.82 4.66 13.53
CA LEU A 49 -21.38 6.00 13.82
C LEU A 49 -22.92 5.99 13.91
N CYS A 50 -23.47 4.96 14.55
CA CYS A 50 -24.92 4.69 14.67
C CYS A 50 -25.66 4.39 13.35
N LYS A 51 -24.97 4.37 12.20
CA LYS A 51 -25.56 4.13 10.87
C LYS A 51 -25.15 2.78 10.32
N THR A 52 -26.09 2.08 9.67
CA THR A 52 -25.81 0.82 8.95
C THR A 52 -25.87 1.08 7.45
N HIS A 53 -24.80 0.76 6.74
CA HIS A 53 -24.73 0.87 5.28
C HIS A 53 -24.37 -0.48 4.64
N ASN A 54 -24.79 -0.68 3.40
CA ASN A 54 -24.31 -1.79 2.58
C ASN A 54 -22.98 -1.38 1.94
N SER A 55 -21.88 -1.86 2.50
CA SER A 55 -20.51 -1.63 2.03
C SER A 55 -20.05 -2.77 1.13
N ILE A 56 -19.16 -2.49 0.18
CA ILE A 56 -18.50 -3.56 -0.58
C ILE A 56 -17.33 -4.07 0.26
N THR A 57 -17.24 -5.38 0.42
CA THR A 57 -16.27 -6.04 1.30
C THR A 57 -15.75 -7.30 0.63
N VAL A 58 -14.65 -7.85 1.12
CA VAL A 58 -14.19 -9.20 0.76
C VAL A 58 -14.61 -10.15 1.86
N ASN A 59 -15.29 -11.23 1.50
CA ASN A 59 -15.73 -12.29 2.43
C ASN A 59 -16.59 -11.79 3.60
N GLY A 60 -17.28 -10.66 3.43
CA GLY A 60 -18.07 -10.06 4.50
C GLY A 60 -17.27 -9.32 5.57
N MET A 61 -15.96 -9.12 5.37
CA MET A 61 -15.05 -8.54 6.35
C MET A 61 -14.68 -7.10 6.00
N PHE A 62 -14.64 -6.23 7.01
CA PHE A 62 -14.13 -4.86 6.92
C PHE A 62 -13.28 -4.50 8.16
N PRO A 63 -11.95 -4.34 8.03
CA PRO A 63 -11.14 -4.61 6.83
C PRO A 63 -11.23 -6.07 6.38
N GLY A 64 -10.81 -6.34 5.15
CA GLY A 64 -10.77 -7.69 4.58
C GLY A 64 -9.76 -8.61 5.26
N PRO A 65 -9.71 -9.89 4.85
CA PRO A 65 -8.79 -10.87 5.45
C PRO A 65 -7.32 -10.46 5.30
N THR A 66 -6.53 -10.74 6.33
CA THR A 66 -5.06 -10.69 6.26
C THR A 66 -4.57 -11.92 5.51
N LEU A 67 -3.66 -11.70 4.56
CA LEU A 67 -2.90 -12.76 3.91
C LEU A 67 -1.53 -12.85 4.58
N GLU A 68 -1.11 -14.05 4.96
CA GLU A 68 0.19 -14.31 5.60
C GLU A 68 0.94 -15.38 4.81
N VAL A 69 2.15 -15.05 4.37
CA VAL A 69 2.97 -15.86 3.48
C VAL A 69 4.45 -15.67 3.82
N LYS A 70 5.34 -16.52 3.31
CA LYS A 70 6.79 -16.36 3.45
C LYS A 70 7.41 -15.84 2.15
N ASN A 71 8.59 -15.21 2.25
CA ASN A 71 9.41 -14.88 1.09
C ASN A 71 9.81 -16.16 0.33
N GLY A 72 9.37 -16.26 -0.93
CA GLY A 72 9.51 -17.43 -1.80
C GLY A 72 8.19 -18.15 -2.07
N ASP A 73 7.12 -17.89 -1.30
CA ASP A 73 5.83 -18.53 -1.49
C ASP A 73 5.07 -17.96 -2.70
N THR A 74 4.15 -18.76 -3.24
CA THR A 74 3.23 -18.36 -4.31
C THR A 74 1.85 -18.08 -3.74
N LEU A 75 1.26 -16.94 -4.09
CA LEU A 75 -0.14 -16.62 -3.81
C LEU A 75 -1.02 -16.93 -5.02
N VAL A 76 -2.14 -17.62 -4.76
CA VAL A 76 -3.19 -17.91 -5.74
C VAL A 76 -4.51 -17.44 -5.16
N VAL A 77 -5.00 -16.28 -5.61
CA VAL A 77 -6.24 -15.69 -5.09
C VAL A 77 -7.30 -15.60 -6.17
N LYS A 78 -8.35 -16.40 -6.02
CA LYS A 78 -9.53 -16.35 -6.89
C LYS A 78 -10.49 -15.29 -6.39
N VAL A 79 -10.63 -14.22 -7.16
CA VAL A 79 -11.57 -13.14 -6.86
C VAL A 79 -12.87 -13.39 -7.61
N VAL A 80 -13.98 -13.51 -6.88
CA VAL A 80 -15.34 -13.65 -7.41
C VAL A 80 -16.11 -12.38 -7.13
N ASN A 81 -16.55 -11.69 -8.18
CA ASN A 81 -17.29 -10.45 -8.04
C ASN A 81 -18.81 -10.72 -7.91
N LYS A 82 -19.34 -10.70 -6.68
CA LYS A 82 -20.78 -10.70 -6.40
C LYS A 82 -21.32 -9.30 -6.10
N ALA A 83 -20.50 -8.25 -6.21
CA ALA A 83 -20.93 -6.88 -6.06
C ALA A 83 -21.59 -6.37 -7.35
N ARG A 84 -22.29 -5.24 -7.23
CA ARG A 84 -22.95 -4.57 -8.37
C ARG A 84 -22.01 -3.68 -9.20
N TYR A 85 -20.74 -3.62 -8.84
CA TYR A 85 -19.74 -2.75 -9.47
C TYR A 85 -18.62 -3.59 -10.07
N ASN A 86 -18.01 -3.08 -11.13
CA ASN A 86 -16.73 -3.56 -11.63
C ASN A 86 -15.67 -3.48 -10.53
N VAL A 87 -14.78 -4.48 -10.47
CA VAL A 87 -13.72 -4.53 -9.47
C VAL A 87 -12.45 -5.15 -10.04
N THR A 88 -11.32 -4.65 -9.59
CA THR A 88 -10.00 -5.29 -9.67
C THR A 88 -9.36 -5.29 -8.30
N ILE A 89 -8.42 -6.21 -8.04
CA ILE A 89 -7.64 -6.26 -6.79
C ILE A 89 -6.17 -6.09 -7.14
N HIS A 90 -5.49 -5.21 -6.41
CA HIS A 90 -4.06 -4.94 -6.52
C HIS A 90 -3.31 -5.37 -5.26
N TRP A 91 -2.14 -5.99 -5.46
CA TRP A 91 -1.27 -6.52 -4.42
C TRP A 91 -0.17 -5.49 -4.14
N HIS A 92 -0.54 -4.49 -3.36
CA HIS A 92 0.22 -3.24 -3.29
C HIS A 92 1.64 -3.41 -2.76
N GLY A 93 2.60 -3.11 -3.62
CA GLY A 93 4.03 -3.23 -3.35
C GLY A 93 4.63 -4.58 -3.77
N ILE A 94 3.84 -5.57 -4.16
CA ILE A 94 4.39 -6.79 -4.75
C ILE A 94 5.04 -6.45 -6.09
N ARG A 95 6.27 -6.92 -6.30
CA ARG A 95 7.05 -6.60 -7.51
C ARG A 95 6.45 -7.15 -8.79
N GLN A 96 5.67 -8.23 -8.70
CA GLN A 96 5.05 -8.90 -9.84
C GLN A 96 6.07 -9.25 -10.93
N MET A 97 7.17 -9.91 -10.56
CA MET A 97 8.23 -10.28 -11.52
C MET A 97 7.63 -11.11 -12.65
N ARG A 98 7.55 -10.52 -13.85
CA ARG A 98 6.96 -11.10 -15.07
C ARG A 98 5.46 -11.41 -15.00
N THR A 99 4.81 -11.22 -13.85
CA THR A 99 3.39 -11.51 -13.60
C THR A 99 2.53 -10.25 -13.64
N GLY A 100 2.84 -9.31 -14.53
CA GLY A 100 2.11 -8.03 -14.65
C GLY A 100 0.58 -8.17 -14.84
N TRP A 101 0.11 -9.29 -15.40
CA TRP A 101 -1.32 -9.62 -15.50
C TRP A 101 -2.02 -9.78 -14.14
N ALA A 102 -1.27 -10.10 -13.10
CA ALA A 102 -1.76 -10.23 -11.73
C ALA A 102 -1.58 -8.92 -10.92
N ASP A 103 -1.13 -7.82 -11.53
CA ASP A 103 -0.90 -6.57 -10.79
C ASP A 103 -2.21 -5.89 -10.35
N GLY A 104 -3.22 -5.80 -11.23
CA GLY A 104 -4.57 -5.37 -10.85
C GLY A 104 -5.10 -3.99 -11.28
N PRO A 105 -4.31 -2.92 -11.51
CA PRO A 105 -4.87 -1.59 -11.80
C PRO A 105 -5.81 -1.59 -13.02
N GLU A 106 -7.05 -1.12 -12.81
CA GLU A 106 -8.12 -1.16 -13.80
C GLU A 106 -7.74 -0.35 -15.06
N PHE A 107 -7.91 -0.96 -16.23
CA PHE A 107 -7.50 -0.46 -17.55
C PHE A 107 -5.99 -0.21 -17.75
N VAL A 108 -5.15 -0.63 -16.81
CA VAL A 108 -3.69 -0.66 -17.00
C VAL A 108 -3.23 -2.07 -17.29
N THR A 109 -3.39 -2.99 -16.34
CA THR A 109 -2.91 -4.37 -16.50
C THR A 109 -4.03 -5.35 -16.83
N GLN A 110 -5.28 -4.97 -16.54
CA GLN A 110 -6.46 -5.76 -16.87
C GLN A 110 -7.71 -4.88 -17.04
N CYS A 111 -8.67 -5.39 -17.80
CA CYS A 111 -10.05 -4.92 -17.70
C CYS A 111 -10.70 -5.40 -16.38
N PRO A 112 -11.78 -4.73 -15.92
CA PRO A 112 -12.38 -5.07 -14.64
C PRO A 112 -13.06 -6.43 -14.63
N ILE A 113 -13.08 -7.08 -13.46
CA ILE A 113 -13.92 -8.23 -13.20
C ILE A 113 -15.36 -7.72 -13.09
N ARG A 114 -16.18 -7.99 -14.11
CA ARG A 114 -17.60 -7.57 -14.15
C ARG A 114 -18.43 -8.30 -13.08
N PRO A 115 -19.57 -7.75 -12.63
CA PRO A 115 -20.51 -8.45 -11.76
C PRO A 115 -20.84 -9.86 -12.26
N GLY A 116 -20.73 -10.85 -11.38
CA GLY A 116 -20.90 -12.27 -11.69
C GLY A 116 -19.65 -12.96 -12.25
N GLY A 117 -18.62 -12.21 -12.63
CA GLY A 117 -17.34 -12.73 -13.14
C GLY A 117 -16.37 -13.13 -12.03
N SER A 118 -15.25 -13.74 -12.45
CA SER A 118 -14.13 -14.06 -11.57
C SER A 118 -12.81 -13.97 -12.29
N TYR A 119 -11.72 -13.77 -11.54
CA TYR A 119 -10.35 -13.81 -12.05
C TYR A 119 -9.40 -14.36 -10.98
N THR A 120 -8.43 -15.14 -11.38
CA THR A 120 -7.44 -15.75 -10.49
C THR A 120 -6.10 -15.04 -10.60
N TYR A 121 -5.72 -14.33 -9.54
CA TYR A 121 -4.39 -13.74 -9.42
C TYR A 121 -3.39 -14.80 -8.98
N ARG A 122 -2.26 -14.92 -9.69
CA ARG A 122 -1.19 -15.86 -9.37
C ARG A 122 0.17 -15.17 -9.51
N PHE A 123 0.97 -15.20 -8.44
CA PHE A 123 2.33 -14.64 -8.45
C PHE A 123 3.16 -15.21 -7.31
N THR A 124 4.49 -15.22 -7.50
CA THR A 124 5.46 -15.64 -6.48
C THR A 124 6.08 -14.41 -5.84
N ILE A 125 6.27 -14.45 -4.53
CA ILE A 125 6.88 -13.36 -3.77
C ILE A 125 8.38 -13.56 -3.72
N GLU A 126 9.12 -12.62 -4.32
CA GLU A 126 10.57 -12.73 -4.46
C GLU A 126 11.29 -11.55 -3.83
N GLY A 127 12.06 -11.83 -2.76
CA GLY A 127 12.98 -10.85 -2.17
C GLY A 127 12.28 -9.70 -1.42
N GLN A 128 11.08 -9.95 -0.90
CA GLN A 128 10.30 -8.99 -0.11
C GLN A 128 9.98 -9.62 1.25
N GLU A 129 10.15 -8.88 2.35
CA GLU A 129 9.87 -9.35 3.71
C GLU A 129 9.39 -8.17 4.57
N GLY A 130 8.29 -8.35 5.31
CA GLY A 130 7.68 -7.31 6.14
C GLY A 130 6.20 -7.15 5.82
N THR A 131 5.71 -5.91 5.91
CA THR A 131 4.28 -5.62 5.72
C THR A 131 4.01 -4.94 4.38
N LEU A 132 3.04 -5.49 3.65
CA LEU A 132 2.34 -4.89 2.52
C LEU A 132 0.84 -4.95 2.77
N TRP A 133 0.05 -4.69 1.73
CA TRP A 133 -1.40 -4.76 1.78
C TRP A 133 -1.96 -5.02 0.40
N TRP A 134 -3.22 -5.43 0.33
CA TRP A 134 -3.97 -5.56 -0.91
C TRP A 134 -5.18 -4.64 -0.87
N HIS A 135 -5.63 -4.16 -2.02
CA HIS A 135 -6.79 -3.30 -2.11
C HIS A 135 -7.46 -3.34 -3.47
N ALA A 136 -8.72 -2.92 -3.56
CA ALA A 136 -9.33 -2.71 -4.86
C ALA A 136 -8.62 -1.59 -5.63
N HIS A 137 -8.40 -1.77 -6.94
CA HIS A 137 -7.79 -0.74 -7.80
C HIS A 137 -8.76 -0.35 -8.92
N SER A 138 -10.02 -0.15 -8.49
CA SER A 138 -11.15 0.28 -9.31
C SER A 138 -11.85 1.42 -8.61
N SER A 139 -11.80 2.60 -9.22
CA SER A 139 -12.35 3.83 -8.64
C SER A 139 -11.92 3.99 -7.17
N TRP A 140 -12.85 4.21 -6.23
CA TRP A 140 -12.54 4.36 -4.79
C TRP A 140 -13.04 3.17 -3.95
N LEU A 141 -13.19 1.98 -4.55
CA LEU A 141 -13.66 0.79 -3.82
C LEU A 141 -12.73 0.40 -2.65
N ARG A 142 -11.45 0.77 -2.71
CA ARG A 142 -10.50 0.57 -1.61
C ARG A 142 -10.82 1.33 -0.33
N ALA A 143 -11.86 2.18 -0.31
CA ALA A 143 -12.39 2.72 0.95
C ALA A 143 -12.85 1.61 1.92
N THR A 144 -13.27 0.47 1.36
CA THR A 144 -13.82 -0.67 2.13
C THR A 144 -13.29 -2.03 1.68
N VAL A 145 -12.71 -2.10 0.48
CA VAL A 145 -12.11 -3.32 -0.09
C VAL A 145 -10.58 -3.23 0.02
N TYR A 146 -10.05 -3.61 1.18
CA TYR A 146 -8.61 -3.69 1.45
C TYR A 146 -8.32 -4.63 2.61
N GLY A 147 -7.10 -5.13 2.72
CA GLY A 147 -6.62 -5.95 3.83
C GLY A 147 -5.10 -6.03 3.88
N ALA A 148 -4.56 -6.59 4.95
CA ALA A 148 -3.10 -6.69 5.13
C ALA A 148 -2.51 -7.85 4.33
N LEU A 149 -1.25 -7.71 3.92
CA LEU A 149 -0.43 -8.76 3.33
C LEU A 149 0.90 -8.82 4.10
N ILE A 150 1.09 -9.84 4.91
CA ILE A 150 2.27 -10.03 5.74
C ILE A 150 3.18 -11.05 5.07
N ILE A 151 4.43 -10.65 4.86
CA ILE A 151 5.46 -11.50 4.27
C ILE A 151 6.51 -11.79 5.35
N HIS A 152 6.47 -13.00 5.88
CA HIS A 152 7.44 -13.49 6.85
C HIS A 152 8.80 -13.79 6.21
N PRO A 153 9.87 -13.84 7.01
CA PRO A 153 11.17 -14.32 6.54
C PRO A 153 11.03 -15.67 5.84
N ARG A 154 11.87 -15.87 4.81
CA ARG A 154 11.98 -17.18 4.13
C ARG A 154 12.20 -18.30 5.15
N GLU A 155 11.71 -19.50 4.83
CA GLU A 155 11.95 -20.70 5.64
C GLU A 155 13.46 -20.86 5.96
N GLY A 156 13.77 -21.13 7.22
CA GLY A 156 15.16 -21.18 7.72
C GLY A 156 15.84 -19.83 7.95
N SER A 157 15.19 -18.71 7.64
CA SER A 157 15.68 -17.35 7.94
C SER A 157 14.98 -16.75 9.16
N SER A 158 15.58 -15.71 9.74
CA SER A 158 15.01 -15.00 10.89
C SER A 158 14.92 -13.50 10.62
N TYR A 159 14.06 -12.82 11.37
CA TYR A 159 14.08 -11.36 11.44
C TYR A 159 15.50 -10.85 11.75
N PRO A 160 15.90 -9.67 11.24
CA PRO A 160 17.18 -9.03 11.61
C PRO A 160 17.15 -8.40 13.01
N PHE A 161 16.06 -8.59 13.75
CA PHE A 161 15.83 -8.17 15.13
C PHE A 161 15.26 -9.35 15.92
N ALA A 162 15.21 -9.23 17.25
CA ALA A 162 14.66 -10.29 18.10
C ALA A 162 13.21 -10.60 17.73
N LYS A 163 12.88 -11.88 17.56
CA LYS A 163 11.55 -12.31 17.15
C LYS A 163 10.50 -11.76 18.15
N PRO A 164 9.51 -10.97 17.68
CA PRO A 164 8.49 -10.42 18.55
C PRO A 164 7.61 -11.56 19.09
N LYS A 165 7.02 -11.36 20.27
CA LYS A 165 6.12 -12.34 20.87
C LYS A 165 4.76 -12.35 20.16
N ARG A 166 4.32 -11.20 19.66
CA ARG A 166 3.11 -11.05 18.87
C ARG A 166 3.34 -10.09 17.71
N GLU A 167 2.60 -10.31 16.65
CA GLU A 167 2.52 -9.40 15.50
C GLU A 167 1.06 -8.96 15.36
N THR A 168 0.82 -7.67 15.11
CA THR A 168 -0.55 -7.15 15.02
C THR A 168 -0.64 -6.12 13.89
N PRO A 169 -1.46 -6.40 12.86
CA PRO A 169 -1.82 -5.42 11.84
C PRO A 169 -2.58 -4.24 12.45
N ILE A 170 -2.17 -3.03 12.07
CA ILE A 170 -2.83 -1.78 12.42
C ILE A 170 -3.16 -1.06 11.11
N LEU A 171 -4.37 -1.27 10.62
CA LEU A 171 -4.87 -0.69 9.38
C LEU A 171 -5.55 0.64 9.69
N LEU A 172 -4.88 1.73 9.35
CA LEU A 172 -5.44 3.07 9.40
C LEU A 172 -6.28 3.28 8.14
N GLY A 173 -7.51 3.74 8.31
CA GLY A 173 -8.43 3.99 7.20
C GLY A 173 -9.31 5.20 7.47
N ASN A 174 -10.23 5.47 6.55
CA ASN A 174 -11.28 6.46 6.72
C ASN A 174 -12.64 5.85 6.36
N TYR A 175 -13.68 6.30 7.06
CA TYR A 175 -15.06 5.91 6.84
C TYR A 175 -15.79 7.06 6.13
N PRO A 176 -16.21 6.89 4.87
CA PRO A 176 -16.82 7.96 4.11
C PRO A 176 -18.29 8.19 4.52
N PRO A 177 -18.84 9.40 4.30
CA PRO A 177 -20.13 9.83 4.81
C PRO A 177 -21.35 9.03 4.30
N LEU A 178 -21.25 8.41 3.11
CA LEU A 178 -22.38 7.77 2.43
C LEU A 178 -21.92 6.54 1.63
N ILE A 179 -21.68 5.42 2.31
CA ILE A 179 -21.11 4.22 1.66
C ILE A 179 -22.05 3.56 0.65
N SER A 180 -23.37 3.58 0.89
CA SER A 180 -24.33 2.83 0.08
C SER A 180 -24.49 3.34 -1.35
N GLU A 181 -24.03 4.54 -1.68
CA GLU A 181 -24.05 5.12 -3.03
C GLU A 181 -22.74 5.82 -3.37
N PHE A 182 -21.68 5.55 -2.59
CA PHE A 182 -20.42 6.27 -2.64
C PHE A 182 -19.86 6.38 -4.05
N MET A 183 -19.88 5.27 -4.79
CA MET A 183 -19.40 5.20 -6.16
C MET A 183 -20.20 6.07 -7.12
N ILE A 184 -21.52 6.18 -6.94
CA ILE A 184 -22.39 7.01 -7.78
C ILE A 184 -22.14 8.49 -7.46
N ILE A 185 -22.14 8.84 -6.18
CA ILE A 185 -21.88 10.21 -5.70
C ILE A 185 -20.51 10.68 -6.18
N LEU A 186 -19.50 9.83 -6.01
CA LEU A 186 -18.16 10.08 -6.49
C LEU A 186 -18.14 10.30 -8.01
N THR A 187 -18.72 9.38 -8.78
CA THR A 187 -18.78 9.50 -10.25
C THR A 187 -19.42 10.84 -10.65
N CYS A 188 -20.54 11.21 -10.02
CA CYS A 188 -21.16 12.51 -10.26
C CYS A 188 -20.24 13.67 -9.85
N GLN A 189 -19.59 13.64 -8.67
CA GLN A 189 -18.67 14.70 -8.24
C GLN A 189 -17.51 14.88 -9.23
N LEU A 190 -16.96 13.79 -9.75
CA LEU A 190 -15.91 13.80 -10.76
C LEU A 190 -16.40 14.30 -12.11
N GLU A 191 -17.59 13.87 -12.55
CA GLU A 191 -18.24 14.40 -13.74
C GLU A 191 -18.54 15.89 -13.62
N LEU A 192 -18.79 16.40 -12.41
CA LEU A 192 -19.01 17.82 -12.14
C LEU A 192 -17.69 18.57 -11.85
N GLY A 193 -16.56 17.88 -11.77
CA GLY A 193 -15.24 18.46 -11.49
C GLY A 193 -15.13 19.07 -10.08
N ALA A 194 -15.88 18.54 -9.11
CA ALA A 194 -15.91 18.98 -7.72
C ALA A 194 -14.77 18.37 -6.89
N ALA A 195 -14.51 18.97 -5.73
CA ALA A 195 -13.73 18.32 -4.68
C ALA A 195 -14.59 17.23 -3.98
N PRO A 196 -13.99 16.12 -3.53
CA PRO A 196 -14.70 15.09 -2.82
C PRO A 196 -15.14 15.55 -1.43
N ASN A 197 -16.16 14.89 -0.89
CA ASN A 197 -16.56 15.11 0.50
C ASN A 197 -15.49 14.58 1.47
N ILE A 198 -15.38 15.26 2.61
CA ILE A 198 -14.56 14.84 3.74
C ILE A 198 -15.13 13.55 4.34
N SER A 199 -14.29 12.68 4.92
CA SER A 199 -14.74 11.51 5.68
C SER A 199 -15.55 11.90 6.92
N ASP A 200 -16.41 10.98 7.38
CA ASP A 200 -17.12 11.12 8.65
C ASP A 200 -16.24 10.73 9.84
N ALA A 201 -15.26 9.84 9.62
CA ALA A 201 -14.31 9.40 10.63
C ALA A 201 -13.03 8.83 10.01
N TYR A 202 -11.93 8.92 10.76
CA TYR A 202 -10.82 7.97 10.62
C TYR A 202 -11.11 6.68 11.39
N THR A 203 -10.41 5.60 11.05
CA THR A 203 -10.56 4.29 11.69
C THR A 203 -9.22 3.62 11.92
N ILE A 204 -9.13 2.82 12.98
CA ILE A 204 -8.06 1.83 13.23
C ILE A 204 -8.70 0.45 13.19
N ASN A 205 -8.20 -0.44 12.31
CA ASN A 205 -8.77 -1.77 12.06
C ASN A 205 -10.28 -1.70 11.77
N GLY A 206 -10.69 -0.69 10.99
CA GLY A 206 -12.07 -0.45 10.59
C GLY A 206 -12.97 0.10 11.69
N GLN A 207 -12.46 0.47 12.88
CA GLN A 207 -13.23 1.02 13.99
C GLN A 207 -12.86 2.49 14.27
N PRO A 208 -13.82 3.41 14.42
CA PRO A 208 -13.54 4.83 14.70
C PRO A 208 -12.86 5.08 16.05
N GLY A 209 -13.24 4.33 17.08
CA GLY A 209 -12.71 4.44 18.43
C GLY A 209 -13.57 5.28 19.39
N ASP A 210 -13.11 5.36 20.64
CA ASP A 210 -13.85 5.92 21.78
C ASP A 210 -14.23 7.41 21.65
N LEU A 211 -13.61 8.14 20.73
CA LEU A 211 -13.87 9.57 20.52
C LEU A 211 -15.09 9.86 19.63
N TYR A 212 -15.69 8.82 19.04
CA TYR A 212 -16.87 8.94 18.18
C TYR A 212 -18.12 8.36 18.84
N ASN A 213 -19.26 8.98 18.56
CA ASN A 213 -20.56 8.46 18.99
C ASN A 213 -20.80 7.05 18.44
N CYS A 214 -21.42 6.18 19.26
CA CYS A 214 -21.74 4.79 18.91
C CYS A 214 -20.55 3.96 18.42
N SER A 215 -19.34 4.21 18.96
CA SER A 215 -18.12 3.51 18.53
C SER A 215 -17.31 2.89 19.68
N SER A 216 -17.52 3.32 20.94
CA SER A 216 -16.68 2.89 22.07
C SER A 216 -16.77 1.40 22.42
N GLU A 217 -17.93 0.77 22.18
CA GLU A 217 -18.13 -0.67 22.47
C GLU A 217 -17.30 -1.58 21.54
N ASP A 218 -17.01 -1.10 20.32
CA ASP A 218 -16.32 -1.85 19.28
C ASP A 218 -14.87 -1.38 19.07
N THR A 219 -14.35 -0.48 19.91
CA THR A 219 -12.99 0.05 19.82
C THR A 219 -11.96 -1.08 19.81
N ALA A 220 -11.08 -1.08 18.81
CA ALA A 220 -10.08 -2.14 18.65
C ALA A 220 -9.14 -2.21 19.86
N ILE A 221 -8.93 -3.41 20.39
CA ILE A 221 -8.02 -3.68 21.51
C ILE A 221 -6.84 -4.50 21.02
N VAL A 222 -5.62 -4.03 21.30
CA VAL A 222 -4.36 -4.72 21.02
C VAL A 222 -3.72 -5.08 22.35
N PRO A 223 -3.58 -6.39 22.66
CA PRO A 223 -3.06 -6.78 23.95
C PRO A 223 -1.52 -6.81 24.00
N ILE A 224 -0.98 -6.44 25.16
CA ILE A 224 0.46 -6.53 25.47
C ILE A 224 0.69 -7.11 26.87
N ASP A 225 1.78 -7.82 27.07
CA ASP A 225 2.23 -8.31 28.39
C ASP A 225 3.42 -7.47 28.89
N PHE A 226 3.55 -7.29 30.20
CA PHE A 226 4.69 -6.54 30.76
C PHE A 226 6.02 -7.22 30.39
N GLY A 227 6.97 -6.43 29.91
CA GLY A 227 8.29 -6.89 29.47
C GLY A 227 8.33 -7.59 28.10
N GLU A 228 7.20 -7.75 27.40
CA GLU A 228 7.21 -8.34 26.05
C GLU A 228 7.50 -7.31 24.96
N SER A 229 7.96 -7.78 23.81
CA SER A 229 8.07 -6.96 22.60
C SER A 229 7.07 -7.45 21.54
N ASN A 230 6.24 -6.55 21.04
CA ASN A 230 5.26 -6.80 19.99
C ASN A 230 5.62 -6.01 18.73
N LEU A 231 5.33 -6.58 17.57
CA LEU A 231 5.49 -5.91 16.28
C LEU A 231 4.14 -5.39 15.79
N LEU A 232 4.00 -4.07 15.75
CA LEU A 232 2.86 -3.42 15.11
C LEU A 232 3.17 -3.21 13.63
N ARG A 233 2.30 -3.74 12.77
CA ARG A 233 2.41 -3.68 11.31
C ARG A 233 1.45 -2.61 10.81
N VAL A 234 1.91 -1.36 10.80
CA VAL A 234 1.04 -0.19 10.55
C VAL A 234 0.90 0.05 9.06
N ILE A 235 -0.32 0.19 8.57
CA ILE A 235 -0.67 0.36 7.16
C ILE A 235 -1.58 1.57 7.05
N ASN A 236 -1.24 2.55 6.21
CA ASN A 236 -2.18 3.61 5.89
C ASN A 236 -2.99 3.27 4.63
N ALA A 237 -4.17 2.70 4.83
CA ALA A 237 -5.15 2.40 3.79
C ALA A 237 -6.16 3.55 3.55
N ALA A 238 -6.00 4.70 4.22
CA ALA A 238 -6.89 5.85 4.01
C ALA A 238 -6.80 6.37 2.58
N LEU A 239 -7.89 6.96 2.09
CA LEU A 239 -7.97 7.39 0.69
C LEU A 239 -7.13 8.62 0.37
N ASN A 240 -7.21 9.65 1.22
CA ASN A 240 -6.86 11.01 0.83
C ASN A 240 -6.03 11.77 1.88
N GLN A 241 -5.52 11.12 2.93
CA GLN A 241 -4.78 11.82 4.00
C GLN A 241 -3.59 11.00 4.52
N PRO A 242 -2.39 11.60 4.61
CA PRO A 242 -1.33 11.07 5.46
C PRO A 242 -1.74 11.15 6.93
N LEU A 243 -1.32 10.17 7.73
CA LEU A 243 -1.72 10.05 9.13
C LEU A 243 -0.49 10.00 10.03
N PHE A 244 -0.50 10.82 11.08
CA PHE A 244 0.34 10.59 12.25
C PHE A 244 -0.25 9.46 13.06
N PHE A 245 0.61 8.58 13.61
CA PHE A 245 0.22 7.51 14.52
C PHE A 245 1.14 7.48 15.74
N THR A 246 0.56 7.33 16.94
CA THR A 246 1.28 7.32 18.22
C THR A 246 0.54 6.44 19.24
N VAL A 247 1.26 5.96 20.25
CA VAL A 247 0.71 5.22 21.39
C VAL A 247 1.09 5.93 22.68
N ALA A 248 0.12 6.18 23.56
CA ALA A 248 0.33 6.91 24.80
C ALA A 248 1.43 6.26 25.63
N ASN A 249 2.40 7.07 26.06
CA ASN A 249 3.55 6.71 26.90
C ASN A 249 4.51 5.64 26.32
N HIS A 250 4.32 5.20 25.09
CA HIS A 250 5.20 4.20 24.47
C HIS A 250 6.03 4.83 23.36
N LYS A 251 7.24 4.30 23.17
CA LYS A 251 8.06 4.58 22.01
C LYS A 251 8.04 3.40 21.05
N PHE A 252 8.29 3.70 19.79
CA PHE A 252 8.45 2.76 18.71
C PHE A 252 9.92 2.60 18.39
N THR A 253 10.36 1.38 18.13
CA THR A 253 11.57 1.13 17.34
C THR A 253 11.13 0.75 15.93
N VAL A 254 11.33 1.64 14.97
CA VAL A 254 11.01 1.41 13.56
C VAL A 254 12.03 0.44 12.99
N VAL A 255 11.56 -0.66 12.39
CA VAL A 255 12.43 -1.76 11.91
C VAL A 255 12.22 -2.10 10.43
N GLY A 256 11.13 -1.61 9.82
CA GLY A 256 10.86 -1.82 8.41
C GLY A 256 9.84 -0.84 7.85
N ALA A 257 9.84 -0.68 6.53
CA ALA A 257 8.81 0.02 5.78
C ALA A 257 8.70 -0.60 4.38
N ASP A 258 7.47 -0.74 3.89
CA ASP A 258 7.15 -1.26 2.55
C ASP A 258 7.85 -2.59 2.23
N ALA A 259 7.68 -3.60 3.10
CA ALA A 259 8.35 -4.91 3.02
C ALA A 259 9.86 -4.83 2.78
N SER A 260 10.49 -3.89 3.46
CA SER A 260 11.93 -3.76 3.53
C SER A 260 12.39 -3.39 4.92
N TYR A 261 13.40 -4.09 5.41
CA TYR A 261 14.03 -3.77 6.68
C TYR A 261 14.75 -2.42 6.61
N LEU A 262 14.80 -1.75 7.75
CA LEU A 262 15.47 -0.46 7.93
C LEU A 262 16.55 -0.56 9.01
N LYS A 263 17.49 0.38 8.99
CA LYS A 263 18.36 0.63 10.15
C LYS A 263 17.47 1.08 11.31
N PRO A 264 17.42 0.36 12.43
CA PRO A 264 16.48 0.69 13.49
C PRO A 264 16.70 2.08 14.07
N PHE A 265 15.61 2.79 14.31
CA PHE A 265 15.61 4.08 15.02
C PHE A 265 14.37 4.21 15.90
N THR A 266 14.48 5.01 16.96
CA THR A 266 13.42 5.15 17.96
C THR A 266 12.68 6.47 17.80
N THR A 267 11.35 6.43 17.87
CA THR A 267 10.47 7.61 17.81
C THR A 267 9.21 7.39 18.64
N SER A 268 8.50 8.45 19.02
CA SER A 268 7.17 8.36 19.67
C SER A 268 6.00 8.55 18.68
N VAL A 269 6.32 8.90 17.44
CA VAL A 269 5.34 9.14 16.37
C VAL A 269 5.91 8.68 15.05
N ILE A 270 5.05 8.05 14.25
CA ILE A 270 5.32 7.74 12.85
C ILE A 270 4.34 8.53 11.97
N MET A 271 4.75 8.82 10.74
CA MET A 271 3.87 9.39 9.73
C MET A 271 3.84 8.47 8.52
N LEU A 272 2.64 8.11 8.07
CA LEU A 272 2.44 7.29 6.89
C LEU A 272 1.57 8.05 5.88
N GLY A 273 2.05 8.20 4.65
CA GLY A 273 1.21 8.54 3.50
C GLY A 273 0.31 7.35 3.11
N PRO A 274 -0.85 7.59 2.47
CA PRO A 274 -1.66 6.53 1.91
C PRO A 274 -0.85 5.55 1.07
N GLY A 275 -1.02 4.26 1.29
CA GLY A 275 -0.25 3.20 0.66
C GLY A 275 1.01 2.78 1.38
N GLN A 276 1.60 3.61 2.24
CA GLN A 276 2.80 3.23 2.99
C GLN A 276 2.49 2.26 4.13
N THR A 277 3.47 1.40 4.41
CA THR A 277 3.48 0.54 5.59
C THR A 277 4.72 0.83 6.43
N THR A 278 4.62 0.63 7.74
CA THR A 278 5.75 0.78 8.67
C THR A 278 5.64 -0.27 9.77
N ASP A 279 6.71 -1.03 9.93
CA ASP A 279 6.85 -2.07 10.94
C ASP A 279 7.57 -1.48 12.16
N VAL A 280 6.90 -1.48 13.31
CA VAL A 280 7.42 -0.91 14.56
C VAL A 280 7.36 -1.90 15.70
N LEU A 281 8.46 -2.05 16.43
CA LEU A 281 8.48 -2.75 17.71
C LEU A 281 8.01 -1.82 18.81
N ILE A 282 7.13 -2.33 19.66
CA ILE A 282 6.68 -1.69 20.91
C ILE A 282 6.97 -2.64 22.06
N SER A 283 7.42 -2.08 23.19
CA SER A 283 7.73 -2.87 24.40
C SER A 283 6.67 -2.65 25.47
N GLY A 284 6.34 -3.70 26.21
CA GLY A 284 5.45 -3.64 27.37
C GLY A 284 6.15 -3.04 28.59
N ASP A 285 6.70 -1.83 28.48
CA ASP A 285 7.58 -1.20 29.47
C ASP A 285 6.88 -0.21 30.41
N GLN A 286 5.56 -0.04 30.26
CA GLN A 286 4.74 0.84 31.09
C GLN A 286 4.07 0.10 32.25
N LEU A 287 3.54 0.87 33.21
CA LEU A 287 2.69 0.31 34.26
C LEU A 287 1.47 -0.38 33.61
N PRO A 288 1.10 -1.59 34.07
CA PRO A 288 -0.04 -2.29 33.48
C PRO A 288 -1.33 -1.48 33.58
N GLY A 289 -1.92 -1.22 32.42
CA GLY A 289 -3.07 -0.35 32.24
C GLY A 289 -3.52 -0.28 30.79
N ARG A 290 -4.30 0.76 30.46
CA ARG A 290 -4.83 1.01 29.11
C ARG A 290 -4.23 2.29 28.53
N TYR A 291 -3.80 2.22 27.28
CA TYR A 291 -3.12 3.32 26.58
C TYR A 291 -3.76 3.49 25.21
N TYR A 292 -4.17 4.71 24.84
CA TYR A 292 -4.69 4.92 23.50
C TYR A 292 -3.55 4.81 22.48
N MET A 293 -3.80 4.02 21.45
CA MET A 293 -3.23 4.23 20.13
C MET A 293 -4.10 5.28 19.44
N ALA A 294 -3.50 6.30 18.84
CA ALA A 294 -4.26 7.37 18.19
C ALA A 294 -3.66 7.74 16.83
N ALA A 295 -4.54 8.07 15.89
CA ALA A 295 -4.14 8.60 14.59
C ALA A 295 -4.92 9.86 14.21
N ARG A 296 -4.24 10.79 13.53
CA ARG A 296 -4.84 12.01 12.97
C ARG A 296 -4.16 12.45 11.68
N ALA A 297 -4.86 13.26 10.90
CA ALA A 297 -4.37 13.78 9.63
C ALA A 297 -3.11 14.65 9.78
N TYR A 298 -2.21 14.53 8.80
CA TYR A 298 -1.29 15.59 8.44
C TYR A 298 -1.85 16.35 7.23
N GLN A 299 -2.05 17.67 7.36
CA GLN A 299 -2.56 18.55 6.33
C GLN A 299 -1.83 19.90 6.37
N SER A 300 -1.12 20.23 5.29
CA SER A 300 -0.36 21.49 5.14
C SER A 300 -0.87 22.38 4.00
N ALA A 301 -1.85 21.92 3.24
CA ALA A 301 -2.51 22.68 2.19
C ALA A 301 -3.33 23.82 2.78
N GLN A 302 -3.26 24.98 2.15
CA GLN A 302 -4.11 26.10 2.53
C GLN A 302 -5.48 25.95 1.90
N ASN A 303 -6.54 26.20 2.69
CA ASN A 303 -7.93 26.21 2.25
C ASN A 303 -8.44 24.88 1.66
N ALA A 304 -7.73 23.77 1.88
CA ALA A 304 -8.21 22.45 1.54
C ALA A 304 -8.98 21.87 2.74
N PRO A 305 -10.29 21.59 2.61
CA PRO A 305 -11.03 20.93 3.67
C PRO A 305 -10.49 19.51 3.91
N PHE A 306 -10.44 19.10 5.18
CA PHE A 306 -9.99 17.77 5.58
C PHE A 306 -10.70 17.33 6.85
N ASP A 307 -10.66 16.03 7.12
CA ASP A 307 -11.17 15.46 8.37
C ASP A 307 -10.13 15.73 9.47
N ASN A 308 -10.50 16.55 10.45
CA ASN A 308 -9.64 16.94 11.57
C ASN A 308 -10.02 16.23 12.88
N THR A 309 -10.67 15.08 12.78
CA THR A 309 -10.96 14.21 13.92
C THR A 309 -9.75 13.34 14.27
N THR A 310 -9.83 12.60 15.38
CA THR A 310 -8.81 11.65 15.82
C THR A 310 -9.46 10.30 16.05
N THR A 311 -8.90 9.25 15.46
CA THR A 311 -9.32 7.86 15.70
C THR A 311 -8.48 7.21 16.79
N THR A 312 -9.09 6.31 17.56
CA THR A 312 -8.42 5.63 18.67
C THR A 312 -8.62 4.11 18.66
N ALA A 313 -7.60 3.41 19.15
CA ALA A 313 -7.63 2.01 19.55
C ALA A 313 -6.93 1.90 20.93
N ILE A 314 -6.99 0.75 21.58
CA ILE A 314 -6.51 0.60 22.96
C ILE A 314 -5.41 -0.45 23.00
N LEU A 315 -4.21 -0.04 23.40
CA LEU A 315 -3.18 -0.96 23.88
C LEU A 315 -3.50 -1.34 25.32
N GLU A 316 -3.74 -2.63 25.59
CA GLU A 316 -4.19 -3.12 26.89
C GLU A 316 -3.22 -4.15 27.47
N TYR A 317 -2.77 -3.91 28.69
CA TYR A 317 -1.91 -4.86 29.40
C TYR A 317 -2.73 -6.03 29.97
N LYS A 318 -2.42 -7.27 29.58
CA LYS A 318 -3.17 -8.47 30.02
C LYS A 318 -2.94 -8.85 31.48
N SER A 319 -1.81 -8.46 32.09
CA SER A 319 -1.46 -8.89 33.45
C SER A 319 -0.57 -7.89 34.17
N ALA A 320 -1.12 -7.27 35.22
CA ALA A 320 -0.48 -7.26 36.54
C ALA A 320 -1.53 -7.15 37.65
N LEU A 321 -1.11 -7.57 38.84
CA LEU A 321 -1.74 -7.26 40.12
C LEU A 321 -2.06 -5.76 40.17
N CYS A 322 -3.29 -5.38 39.82
CA CYS A 322 -3.74 -4.02 40.02
C CYS A 322 -3.74 -3.74 41.52
N PRO A 323 -2.90 -2.84 42.04
CA PRO A 323 -3.25 -2.17 43.29
C PRO A 323 -4.58 -1.43 43.01
N ALA A 324 -5.39 -1.14 44.03
CA ALA A 324 -6.74 -0.58 43.94
C ALA A 324 -6.90 0.80 43.24
N LYS A 325 -5.94 1.24 42.40
CA LYS A 325 -5.85 2.49 41.65
C LYS A 325 -5.55 2.32 40.15
N CYS A 326 -5.87 1.19 39.53
CA CYS A 326 -5.80 1.10 38.06
C CYS A 326 -6.88 2.01 37.43
N THR A 327 -6.45 3.03 36.69
CA THR A 327 -7.37 3.88 35.91
C THR A 327 -7.93 3.06 34.74
N THR A 328 -9.25 2.85 34.74
CA THR A 328 -9.97 2.16 33.65
C THR A 328 -10.00 2.97 32.35
N LYS A 329 -9.82 4.29 32.45
CA LYS A 329 -9.77 5.21 31.32
C LYS A 329 -8.39 5.17 30.66
N PRO A 330 -8.29 4.90 29.34
CA PRO A 330 -7.01 4.92 28.65
C PRO A 330 -6.39 6.32 28.64
N SER A 331 -5.06 6.37 28.75
CA SER A 331 -4.31 7.63 28.62
C SER A 331 -4.20 8.06 27.14
N MET A 332 -4.31 9.36 26.87
CA MET A 332 -4.25 9.92 25.52
C MET A 332 -2.81 10.36 25.17
N PRO A 333 -2.28 10.02 23.99
CA PRO A 333 -0.97 10.48 23.56
C PRO A 333 -0.99 11.96 23.15
N GLN A 334 0.19 12.58 23.16
CA GLN A 334 0.43 13.89 22.54
C GLN A 334 0.60 13.70 21.03
N LEU A 335 -0.37 14.14 20.24
CA LEU A 335 -0.31 14.10 18.77
C LEU A 335 0.33 15.38 18.19
N PRO A 336 1.27 15.28 17.23
CA PRO A 336 1.90 16.46 16.60
C PRO A 336 0.90 17.28 15.80
N ALA A 337 1.02 18.62 15.83
CA ALA A 337 0.36 19.59 14.93
C ALA A 337 -0.22 18.97 13.64
N TYR A 338 -1.51 19.12 13.29
CA TYR A 338 -1.98 18.57 12.00
C TYR A 338 -1.16 19.13 10.82
N ASN A 339 -0.56 20.32 10.96
CA ASN A 339 0.30 20.97 9.98
C ASN A 339 1.80 20.88 10.31
N ASP A 340 2.21 19.99 11.23
CA ASP A 340 3.59 19.85 11.69
C ASP A 340 4.48 19.17 10.63
N THR A 341 4.97 19.99 9.71
CA THR A 341 5.84 19.58 8.61
C THR A 341 7.25 19.21 9.11
N ALA A 342 7.66 19.72 10.27
CA ALA A 342 8.97 19.41 10.85
C ALA A 342 9.01 17.95 11.32
N THR A 343 7.97 17.47 12.01
CA THR A 343 7.84 16.06 12.41
C THR A 343 7.79 15.13 11.21
N VAL A 344 7.05 15.50 10.15
CA VAL A 344 7.03 14.77 8.88
C VAL A 344 8.43 14.64 8.28
N THR A 345 9.14 15.76 8.16
CA THR A 345 10.48 15.80 7.56
C THR A 345 11.48 15.00 8.37
N ALA A 346 11.42 15.09 9.71
CA ALA A 346 12.30 14.35 10.61
C ALA A 346 12.08 12.83 10.50
N PHE A 347 10.82 12.38 10.44
CA PHE A 347 10.51 10.96 10.27
C PHE A 347 11.01 10.44 8.92
N SER A 348 10.65 11.09 7.81
CA SER A 348 11.06 10.66 6.47
C SER A 348 12.59 10.68 6.30
N GLY A 349 13.29 11.68 6.86
CA GLY A 349 14.75 11.76 6.83
C GLY A 349 15.48 10.70 7.69
N SER A 350 14.75 9.97 8.53
CA SER A 350 15.29 8.90 9.37
C SER A 350 15.30 7.54 8.69
N LEU A 351 14.55 7.36 7.60
CA LEU A 351 14.46 6.09 6.88
C LEU A 351 15.78 5.79 6.15
N ARG A 352 16.41 4.67 6.52
CA ARG A 352 17.69 4.24 5.94
C ARG A 352 17.72 2.72 5.84
N SER A 353 18.32 2.18 4.77
CA SER A 353 18.58 0.75 4.67
C SER A 353 19.49 0.26 5.80
N PRO A 354 19.33 -0.99 6.27
CA PRO A 354 20.07 -1.54 7.41
C PRO A 354 21.56 -1.70 7.12
N ARG A 355 21.93 -1.79 5.84
CA ARG A 355 23.31 -1.90 5.33
C ARG A 355 23.47 -0.96 4.15
N LYS A 356 24.72 -0.70 3.77
CA LYS A 356 25.03 0.02 2.53
C LYS A 356 24.55 -0.84 1.36
N VAL A 357 23.63 -0.30 0.56
CA VAL A 357 23.11 -0.93 -0.65
C VAL A 357 23.84 -0.34 -1.85
N GLU A 358 24.15 -1.17 -2.84
CA GLU A 358 24.64 -0.68 -4.12
C GLU A 358 23.50 -0.01 -4.87
N VAL A 359 23.67 1.28 -5.14
CA VAL A 359 22.72 2.08 -5.90
C VAL A 359 23.25 2.16 -7.33
N PRO A 360 22.41 1.96 -8.36
CA PRO A 360 22.82 2.20 -9.75
C PRO A 360 23.46 3.59 -9.88
N THR A 361 24.71 3.62 -10.35
CA THR A 361 25.49 4.85 -10.49
C THR A 361 25.62 5.29 -11.93
N ASP A 362 25.68 4.33 -12.85
CA ASP A 362 25.54 4.55 -14.28
C ASP A 362 24.06 4.80 -14.60
N ILE A 363 23.77 5.97 -15.18
CA ILE A 363 22.41 6.41 -15.47
C ILE A 363 22.24 6.43 -16.98
N ASP A 364 21.40 5.51 -17.48
CA ASP A 364 21.04 5.43 -18.89
C ASP A 364 20.12 6.60 -19.30
N GLU A 365 19.10 6.86 -18.48
CA GLU A 365 18.07 7.87 -18.75
C GLU A 365 17.81 8.78 -17.55
N ASN A 366 17.67 10.09 -17.79
CA ASN A 366 17.35 11.07 -16.77
C ASN A 366 15.95 11.66 -17.01
N LEU A 367 15.01 11.33 -16.14
CA LEU A 367 13.63 11.81 -16.20
C LEU A 367 13.39 12.88 -15.12
N PHE A 368 12.71 13.95 -15.48
CA PHE A 368 12.31 15.00 -14.54
C PHE A 368 10.81 15.17 -14.58
N PHE A 369 10.14 14.78 -13.49
CA PHE A 369 8.70 14.86 -13.35
C PHE A 369 8.29 16.03 -12.46
N THR A 370 7.50 16.95 -13.00
CA THR A 370 6.75 17.91 -12.19
C THR A 370 5.35 17.37 -11.94
N PHE A 371 4.87 17.58 -10.72
CA PHE A 371 3.54 17.16 -10.32
C PHE A 371 2.75 18.43 -10.04
N GLY A 372 1.50 18.49 -10.50
CA GLY A 372 0.67 19.67 -10.35
C GLY A 372 -0.79 19.35 -10.18
N LEU A 373 -1.44 20.06 -9.26
CA LEU A 373 -2.90 20.22 -9.23
C LEU A 373 -3.25 21.47 -10.04
N GLY A 374 -4.37 21.45 -10.74
CA GLY A 374 -4.78 22.52 -11.63
C GLY A 374 -6.29 22.62 -11.78
N LEU A 375 -6.72 23.53 -12.64
CA LEU A 375 -8.12 23.71 -13.00
C LEU A 375 -8.27 23.70 -14.52
N ASN A 376 -9.16 22.85 -15.03
CA ASN A 376 -9.57 22.84 -16.42
C ASN A 376 -10.85 23.65 -16.59
N ASN A 377 -10.99 24.31 -17.75
CA ASN A 377 -12.23 24.98 -18.12
C ASN A 377 -13.38 23.98 -18.18
N CYS A 378 -14.58 24.41 -17.81
CA CYS A 378 -15.78 23.60 -18.00
C CYS A 378 -15.99 23.35 -19.50
N PRO A 379 -16.24 22.10 -19.94
CA PRO A 379 -16.53 21.78 -21.32
C PRO A 379 -17.62 22.70 -21.90
N LYS A 380 -17.44 23.18 -23.13
CA LYS A 380 -18.37 24.16 -23.74
C LYS A 380 -19.80 23.63 -23.88
N ASN A 381 -19.97 22.31 -23.96
CA ASN A 381 -21.24 21.61 -24.01
C ASN A 381 -21.91 21.45 -22.62
N PHE A 382 -21.20 21.72 -21.53
CA PHE A 382 -21.74 21.71 -20.18
C PHE A 382 -22.22 23.14 -19.86
N ARG A 383 -23.46 23.29 -19.36
CA ARG A 383 -23.92 24.60 -18.84
C ARG A 383 -22.95 25.04 -17.74
N ALA A 384 -22.57 26.32 -17.68
CA ALA A 384 -21.60 26.84 -16.70
C ALA A 384 -21.91 26.52 -15.22
N ARG A 385 -23.17 26.17 -14.89
CA ARG A 385 -23.61 25.73 -13.56
C ARG A 385 -23.36 24.25 -13.25
N ARG A 386 -22.86 23.47 -14.21
CA ARG A 386 -22.62 22.03 -14.08
C ARG A 386 -21.21 21.72 -13.57
N CYS A 387 -20.28 22.66 -13.67
CA CYS A 387 -18.96 22.50 -13.07
C CYS A 387 -18.93 23.15 -11.68
N GLN A 388 -18.46 22.39 -10.69
CA GLN A 388 -18.50 22.78 -9.27
C GLN A 388 -17.11 23.12 -8.70
N GLY A 389 -16.07 23.11 -9.53
CA GLY A 389 -14.77 23.63 -9.13
C GLY A 389 -14.79 25.16 -8.97
N PRO A 390 -13.71 25.73 -8.42
CA PRO A 390 -13.58 27.18 -8.21
C PRO A 390 -13.86 27.96 -9.51
N ASN A 391 -14.58 29.08 -9.42
CA ASN A 391 -14.92 29.91 -10.58
C ASN A 391 -15.62 29.16 -11.74
N GLY A 392 -16.36 28.09 -11.46
CA GLY A 392 -17.05 27.30 -12.49
C GLY A 392 -16.12 26.43 -13.34
N THR A 393 -14.91 26.14 -12.82
CA THR A 393 -13.92 25.24 -13.46
C THR A 393 -14.06 23.81 -12.95
N ARG A 394 -13.13 22.93 -13.35
CA ARG A 394 -13.04 21.53 -12.92
C ARG A 394 -11.65 21.27 -12.35
N PHE A 395 -11.56 20.57 -11.23
CA PHE A 395 -10.26 20.09 -10.75
C PHE A 395 -9.60 19.14 -11.75
N THR A 396 -8.28 19.24 -11.86
CA THR A 396 -7.42 18.35 -12.65
C THR A 396 -6.09 18.19 -11.95
N ALA A 397 -5.35 17.16 -12.31
CA ALA A 397 -4.00 16.93 -11.85
C ALA A 397 -3.15 16.37 -13.01
N SER A 398 -1.84 16.57 -12.94
CA SER A 398 -0.94 16.22 -14.03
C SER A 398 0.46 15.85 -13.57
N MET A 399 1.12 15.03 -14.39
CA MET A 399 2.56 14.79 -14.36
C MET A 399 3.16 15.40 -15.64
N ASN A 400 4.18 16.24 -15.52
CA ASN A 400 4.77 17.00 -16.64
C ASN A 400 3.75 17.77 -17.50
N ASN A 401 2.70 18.32 -16.85
CA ASN A 401 1.59 19.03 -17.49
C ASN A 401 0.73 18.15 -18.43
N VAL A 402 0.81 16.83 -18.29
CA VAL A 402 -0.07 15.85 -18.93
C VAL A 402 -0.98 15.23 -17.87
N SER A 403 -2.28 15.33 -18.08
CA SER A 403 -3.29 14.70 -17.21
C SER A 403 -3.63 13.33 -17.78
N PHE A 404 -3.38 12.27 -17.01
CA PHE A 404 -3.57 10.90 -17.46
C PHE A 404 -5.05 10.55 -17.54
N VAL A 405 -5.45 9.95 -18.66
CA VAL A 405 -6.80 9.45 -18.89
C VAL A 405 -6.70 7.94 -19.07
N PHE A 406 -7.38 7.20 -18.20
CA PHE A 406 -7.45 5.74 -18.32
C PHE A 406 -8.14 5.36 -19.63
N PRO A 407 -7.66 4.33 -20.35
CA PRO A 407 -8.39 3.76 -21.47
C PRO A 407 -9.79 3.29 -21.04
N SER A 408 -10.77 3.35 -21.94
CA SER A 408 -12.12 2.83 -21.69
C SER A 408 -12.38 1.43 -22.24
N ASP A 409 -11.64 1.06 -23.29
CA ASP A 409 -12.00 -0.08 -24.14
C ASP A 409 -11.07 -1.28 -23.98
N VAL A 410 -9.77 -1.05 -23.75
CA VAL A 410 -8.75 -2.11 -23.63
C VAL A 410 -7.70 -1.67 -22.62
N ALA A 411 -7.28 -2.56 -21.73
CA ALA A 411 -6.21 -2.24 -20.78
C ALA A 411 -4.85 -2.06 -21.49
N LEU A 412 -3.99 -1.18 -20.97
CA LEU A 412 -2.69 -0.87 -21.59
C LEU A 412 -1.82 -2.11 -21.85
N LEU A 413 -1.72 -3.04 -20.90
CA LEU A 413 -0.95 -4.27 -21.04
C LEU A 413 -1.54 -5.19 -22.11
N GLN A 414 -2.88 -5.30 -22.18
CA GLN A 414 -3.58 -6.05 -23.23
C GLN A 414 -3.34 -5.40 -24.61
N ALA A 415 -3.41 -4.08 -24.69
CA ALA A 415 -3.16 -3.34 -25.92
C ALA A 415 -1.72 -3.51 -26.42
N TYR A 416 -0.74 -3.45 -25.52
CA TYR A 416 0.66 -3.72 -25.83
C TYR A 416 0.86 -5.17 -26.32
N HIS A 417 0.39 -6.14 -25.53
CA HIS A 417 0.60 -7.57 -25.82
C HIS A 417 -0.08 -8.01 -27.13
N HIS A 418 -1.31 -7.53 -27.39
CA HIS A 418 -2.07 -7.86 -28.60
C HIS A 418 -1.87 -6.88 -29.76
N LYS A 419 -0.99 -5.87 -29.61
CA LYS A 419 -0.70 -4.84 -30.61
C LYS A 419 -1.95 -4.10 -31.09
N VAL A 420 -2.85 -3.75 -30.17
CA VAL A 420 -4.08 -3.01 -30.48
C VAL A 420 -3.73 -1.54 -30.74
N PRO A 421 -3.99 -1.01 -31.94
CA PRO A 421 -3.61 0.35 -32.29
C PRO A 421 -4.53 1.39 -31.63
N GLY A 422 -3.99 2.59 -31.36
CA GLY A 422 -4.77 3.75 -30.94
C GLY A 422 -5.15 3.82 -29.46
N ILE A 423 -4.69 2.87 -28.62
CA ILE A 423 -4.96 2.87 -27.17
C ILE A 423 -4.00 3.78 -26.38
N PHE A 424 -2.71 3.76 -26.73
CA PHE A 424 -1.70 4.57 -26.05
C PHE A 424 -0.62 5.05 -27.03
N THR A 425 0.13 6.05 -26.58
CA THR A 425 1.34 6.55 -27.24
C THR A 425 2.51 6.45 -26.26
N THR A 426 3.74 6.42 -26.80
CA THR A 426 4.99 6.36 -26.01
C THR A 426 5.72 7.71 -26.01
N ASP A 427 5.00 8.81 -26.26
CA ASP A 427 5.52 10.17 -26.39
C ASP A 427 5.39 10.99 -25.10
N PHE A 428 5.19 10.33 -23.94
CA PHE A 428 5.13 11.02 -22.66
C PHE A 428 6.43 11.79 -22.41
N PRO A 429 6.35 13.09 -22.07
CA PRO A 429 7.53 13.93 -22.07
C PRO A 429 8.45 13.62 -20.88
N ALA A 430 9.73 13.34 -21.17
CA ALA A 430 10.77 13.08 -20.18
C ALA A 430 11.07 14.29 -19.25
N SER A 431 10.67 15.50 -19.68
CA SER A 431 10.74 16.73 -18.90
C SER A 431 9.54 17.65 -19.21
N PRO A 432 9.17 18.60 -18.35
CA PRO A 432 8.02 19.48 -18.57
C PRO A 432 8.10 20.22 -19.91
N THR A 433 7.04 20.13 -20.71
CA THR A 433 6.98 20.71 -22.07
C THR A 433 6.97 22.24 -22.09
N SER A 434 6.61 22.89 -20.99
CA SER A 434 6.76 24.31 -20.79
C SER A 434 7.95 24.58 -19.87
N LYS A 435 8.96 25.31 -20.39
CA LYS A 435 9.95 26.00 -19.54
C LYS A 435 9.18 27.04 -18.74
N ILE A 436 8.68 26.68 -17.57
CA ILE A 436 8.31 27.66 -16.56
C ILE A 436 9.62 28.38 -16.23
N ARG A 437 9.87 29.54 -16.86
CA ARG A 437 10.98 30.42 -16.46
C ARG A 437 10.76 30.69 -14.98
N LEU A 438 11.67 30.20 -14.14
CA LEU A 438 11.68 30.41 -12.70
C LEU A 438 11.90 31.88 -12.28
N HIS A 439 11.91 32.82 -13.23
CA HIS A 439 11.75 34.24 -12.98
C HIS A 439 10.25 34.51 -13.02
N TRP A 440 9.66 35.00 -11.91
CA TRP A 440 8.21 35.17 -11.63
C TRP A 440 7.53 34.07 -10.79
N ALA A 441 8.28 33.19 -10.13
CA ALA A 441 7.75 32.26 -9.11
C ALA A 441 7.33 32.95 -7.78
N GLN A 442 7.01 34.25 -7.82
CA GLN A 442 6.39 34.98 -6.71
C GLN A 442 4.87 35.15 -6.88
N ALA A 443 4.27 34.69 -8.00
CA ALA A 443 2.83 34.80 -8.25
C ALA A 443 2.10 33.47 -8.53
N LEU A 444 2.79 32.32 -8.54
CA LEU A 444 2.17 30.97 -8.57
C LEU A 444 2.50 30.15 -7.31
N SER A 445 2.63 30.84 -6.18
CA SER A 445 2.78 30.29 -4.82
C SER A 445 1.51 29.62 -4.26
N HIS A 446 0.53 29.27 -5.12
CA HIS A 446 -0.86 29.02 -4.72
C HIS A 446 -1.42 27.63 -5.04
N GLN A 447 -0.61 26.67 -5.50
CA GLN A 447 -1.05 25.26 -5.54
C GLN A 447 -0.04 24.36 -4.82
N LYS A 448 -0.26 24.32 -3.51
CA LYS A 448 0.30 23.40 -2.53
C LYS A 448 -0.36 22.03 -2.71
N THR A 449 0.22 20.98 -2.10
CA THR A 449 -0.34 19.62 -1.89
C THR A 449 0.05 18.55 -2.92
N ILE A 450 1.31 18.12 -2.90
CA ILE A 450 1.66 16.80 -3.44
C ILE A 450 2.52 16.12 -2.39
N GLN A 451 1.89 15.19 -1.66
CA GLN A 451 2.45 14.60 -0.44
C GLN A 451 2.75 13.09 -0.58
N SER A 452 2.53 12.47 -1.75
CA SER A 452 2.93 11.09 -2.00
C SER A 452 2.91 10.72 -3.50
N ILE A 453 4.05 10.33 -4.05
CA ILE A 453 4.20 9.81 -5.43
C ILE A 453 4.93 8.47 -5.32
N PHE A 454 4.41 7.46 -6.00
CA PHE A 454 4.85 6.08 -5.84
C PHE A 454 5.66 5.68 -7.06
N MET A 455 6.92 5.33 -6.83
CA MET A 455 7.74 4.59 -7.79
C MET A 455 8.52 3.54 -7.00
N ASP A 456 8.42 2.29 -7.42
CA ASP A 456 9.16 1.16 -6.85
C ASP A 456 10.62 1.25 -7.27
N THR A 457 11.48 1.82 -6.40
CA THR A 457 12.85 2.14 -6.81
C THR A 457 13.90 1.97 -5.71
N THR A 458 14.94 1.20 -6.01
CA THR A 458 15.99 0.79 -5.09
C THR A 458 17.14 1.80 -5.05
N SER A 459 17.20 2.53 -3.94
CA SER A 459 18.42 3.23 -3.47
C SER A 459 18.42 3.42 -1.95
N THR A 460 17.23 3.46 -1.38
CA THR A 460 16.87 2.87 -0.10
C THR A 460 15.82 1.83 -0.50
N SER A 461 15.73 0.65 0.10
CA SER A 461 14.81 -0.41 -0.38
C SER A 461 13.32 -0.11 -0.14
N LEU A 462 12.93 1.17 -0.13
CA LEU A 462 11.56 1.63 0.02
C LEU A 462 10.88 1.61 -1.35
N GLN A 463 9.77 0.89 -1.46
CA GLN A 463 8.97 0.83 -2.69
C GLN A 463 8.18 2.13 -2.93
N LYS A 464 8.15 3.05 -1.95
CA LYS A 464 7.28 4.23 -1.94
C LYS A 464 7.98 5.43 -1.33
N VAL A 465 7.78 6.60 -1.91
CA VAL A 465 8.46 7.83 -1.48
C VAL A 465 7.44 8.95 -1.26
N ALA A 466 7.45 9.52 -0.05
CA ALA A 466 6.74 10.75 0.21
C ALA A 466 7.56 11.92 -0.35
N VAL A 467 7.05 12.62 -1.36
CA VAL A 467 7.66 13.87 -1.82
C VAL A 467 7.35 14.95 -0.78
N PRO A 468 8.38 15.63 -0.22
CA PRO A 468 8.15 16.65 0.80
C PRO A 468 7.29 17.80 0.27
N ALA A 469 6.51 18.43 1.15
CA ALA A 469 5.74 19.61 0.80
C ALA A 469 6.69 20.71 0.27
N ASN A 470 6.47 21.17 -0.97
CA ASN A 470 7.32 22.12 -1.69
C ASN A 470 8.78 21.65 -1.88
N GLY A 471 9.00 20.33 -1.86
CA GLY A 471 10.32 19.72 -2.05
C GLY A 471 10.39 18.84 -3.29
N TRP A 472 11.42 18.01 -3.32
CA TRP A 472 11.67 17.03 -4.38
C TRP A 472 12.20 15.74 -3.76
N ALA A 473 12.11 14.65 -4.51
CA ALA A 473 12.77 13.39 -4.22
C ALA A 473 13.47 12.89 -5.48
N VAL A 474 14.60 12.20 -5.30
CA VAL A 474 15.33 11.54 -6.39
C VAL A 474 15.28 10.05 -6.15
N ILE A 475 15.03 9.34 -7.24
CA ILE A 475 14.67 7.95 -7.28
C ILE A 475 15.52 7.31 -8.39
N ARG A 476 16.05 6.11 -8.14
CA ARG A 476 16.82 5.33 -9.12
C ARG A 476 16.38 3.88 -9.07
N PHE A 477 16.17 3.28 -10.23
CA PHE A 477 15.82 1.87 -10.38
C PHE A 477 16.33 1.33 -11.69
N VAL A 478 16.37 0.01 -11.78
CA VAL A 478 16.62 -0.72 -13.01
C VAL A 478 15.26 -1.15 -13.55
N ALA A 479 14.97 -0.85 -14.81
CA ALA A 479 13.75 -1.30 -15.48
C ALA A 479 13.92 -2.76 -15.96
N ASP A 480 14.03 -3.70 -15.02
CA ASP A 480 14.32 -5.11 -15.27
C ASP A 480 13.08 -6.02 -15.24
N ASN A 481 11.90 -5.45 -15.07
CA ASN A 481 10.63 -6.17 -15.03
C ASN A 481 9.72 -5.77 -16.21
N PRO A 482 9.66 -6.58 -17.29
CA PRO A 482 8.82 -6.30 -18.45
C PRO A 482 7.32 -6.27 -18.11
N GLY A 483 6.61 -5.31 -18.67
CA GLY A 483 5.19 -5.11 -18.40
C GLY A 483 4.77 -3.65 -18.50
N VAL A 484 3.57 -3.35 -18.01
CA VAL A 484 3.05 -1.98 -17.89
C VAL A 484 2.84 -1.65 -16.42
N TRP A 485 3.55 -0.66 -15.90
CA TRP A 485 3.58 -0.31 -14.48
C TRP A 485 3.02 1.08 -14.24
N LEU A 486 1.92 1.16 -13.48
CA LEU A 486 1.29 2.44 -13.14
C LEU A 486 2.10 3.18 -12.08
N MET A 487 2.48 4.41 -12.38
CA MET A 487 3.00 5.39 -11.42
C MET A 487 1.93 6.44 -11.16
N HIS A 488 1.49 6.60 -9.92
CA HIS A 488 0.42 7.55 -9.58
C HIS A 488 0.58 8.13 -8.18
N CYS A 489 -0.17 9.17 -7.86
CA CYS A 489 -0.36 9.57 -6.46
C CYS A 489 -1.43 8.68 -5.82
N HIS A 490 -1.16 8.20 -4.60
CA HIS A 490 -2.05 7.32 -3.84
C HIS A 490 -3.06 8.09 -2.98
N LEU A 491 -3.26 9.37 -3.31
CA LEU A 491 -4.48 10.09 -2.96
C LEU A 491 -5.49 9.80 -4.06
N ASP A 492 -6.57 9.08 -3.74
CA ASP A 492 -7.52 8.59 -4.74
C ASP A 492 -8.13 9.71 -5.57
N VAL A 493 -8.33 10.88 -4.97
CA VAL A 493 -8.75 12.08 -5.68
C VAL A 493 -7.75 12.54 -6.75
N HIS A 494 -6.45 12.42 -6.51
CA HIS A 494 -5.42 12.89 -7.45
C HIS A 494 -5.22 11.94 -8.64
N ILE A 495 -5.18 10.62 -8.43
CA ILE A 495 -5.17 9.64 -9.53
C ILE A 495 -6.40 9.84 -10.42
N THR A 496 -7.57 10.07 -9.81
CA THR A 496 -8.80 10.30 -10.55
C THR A 496 -8.78 11.61 -11.34
N TRP A 497 -8.10 12.63 -10.84
CA TRP A 497 -7.86 13.89 -11.56
C TRP A 497 -6.75 13.80 -12.62
N GLY A 498 -6.09 12.65 -12.77
CA GLY A 498 -5.08 12.38 -13.79
C GLY A 498 -3.63 12.55 -13.32
N LEU A 499 -3.36 12.55 -12.01
CA LEU A 499 -1.99 12.50 -11.48
C LEU A 499 -1.45 11.07 -11.52
N ALA A 500 -1.25 10.57 -12.74
CA ALA A 500 -0.70 9.26 -13.04
C ALA A 500 0.12 9.29 -14.33
N MET A 501 0.86 8.21 -14.56
CA MET A 501 1.45 7.81 -15.84
C MET A 501 1.71 6.30 -15.79
N ALA A 502 2.12 5.69 -16.90
CA ALA A 502 2.57 4.30 -16.90
C ALA A 502 3.95 4.17 -17.56
N PHE A 503 4.80 3.31 -17.00
CA PHE A 503 6.00 2.81 -17.67
C PHE A 503 5.64 1.59 -18.49
N LEU A 504 5.99 1.60 -19.76
CA LEU A 504 6.05 0.40 -20.58
C LEU A 504 7.50 -0.08 -20.57
N VAL A 505 7.75 -1.24 -19.95
CA VAL A 505 9.05 -1.92 -19.98
C VAL A 505 8.94 -3.05 -21.00
N GLU A 506 9.69 -2.93 -22.09
CA GLU A 506 9.64 -3.90 -23.18
C GLU A 506 10.26 -5.24 -22.79
N ASN A 507 9.85 -6.30 -23.49
CA ASN A 507 10.50 -7.61 -23.36
C ASN A 507 11.95 -7.54 -23.85
N GLY A 508 12.85 -8.15 -23.09
CA GLY A 508 14.23 -8.42 -23.47
C GLY A 508 14.37 -9.66 -24.38
N ILE A 509 15.57 -10.23 -24.39
CA ILE A 509 15.93 -11.32 -25.32
C ILE A 509 15.49 -12.69 -24.78
N GLY A 510 15.63 -12.89 -23.46
CA GLY A 510 15.37 -14.17 -22.82
C GLY A 510 13.94 -14.35 -22.30
N GLU A 511 13.58 -15.60 -22.02
CA GLU A 511 12.28 -15.95 -21.40
C GLU A 511 12.10 -15.24 -20.05
N LEU A 512 13.15 -15.25 -19.20
CA LEU A 512 13.16 -14.55 -17.90
C LEU A 512 13.15 -13.02 -18.03
N GLN A 513 13.32 -12.49 -19.25
CA GLN A 513 13.26 -11.07 -19.57
C GLN A 513 11.98 -10.75 -20.35
N SER A 514 10.95 -11.59 -20.26
CA SER A 514 9.66 -11.36 -20.91
C SER A 514 8.53 -11.52 -19.91
N VAL A 515 7.46 -10.74 -20.08
CA VAL A 515 6.19 -10.94 -19.37
C VAL A 515 5.64 -12.34 -19.68
N GLU A 516 5.05 -12.98 -18.68
CA GLU A 516 4.36 -14.27 -18.87
C GLU A 516 3.17 -14.12 -19.84
N PRO A 517 2.75 -15.20 -20.53
CA PRO A 517 1.55 -15.17 -21.35
C PRO A 517 0.30 -14.82 -20.50
N PRO A 518 -0.70 -14.14 -21.07
CA PRO A 518 -1.91 -13.79 -20.36
C PRO A 518 -2.65 -15.04 -19.85
N PRO A 519 -3.17 -15.03 -18.60
CA PRO A 519 -3.98 -16.12 -18.09
C PRO A 519 -5.24 -16.37 -18.93
N ALA A 520 -5.67 -17.63 -19.01
CA ALA A 520 -6.86 -18.00 -19.79
C ALA A 520 -8.17 -17.42 -19.23
N ASP A 521 -8.21 -17.09 -17.94
CA ASP A 521 -9.34 -16.45 -17.25
C ASP A 521 -9.20 -14.92 -17.12
N LEU A 522 -8.26 -14.30 -17.84
CA LEU A 522 -8.09 -12.84 -17.85
C LEU A 522 -9.43 -12.15 -18.23
N PRO A 523 -9.88 -11.13 -17.48
CA PRO A 523 -11.15 -10.47 -17.77
C PRO A 523 -11.22 -9.87 -19.17
N ILE A 524 -12.34 -10.12 -19.83
CA ILE A 524 -12.64 -9.61 -21.16
C ILE A 524 -12.97 -8.11 -21.06
N CYS A 525 -12.34 -7.34 -21.94
CA CYS A 525 -12.83 -6.04 -22.35
C CYS A 525 -13.92 -6.27 -23.43
#